data_AF-A0A914Y1Z7-F1
#
_entry.id   AF-A0A914Y1Z7-F1
#
_cell.length_a   1.000
_cell.length_b   1.000
_cell.length_c   1.000
_cell.angle_alpha   90.00
_cell.angle_beta   90.00
_cell.angle_gamma   90.00
#
_symmetry.space_group_name_H-M   'P 1'
#
loop_
_entity.id
_entity.type
_entity.pdbx_description
1 polymer ?
#
loop_
_entity_poly.entity_id
_entity_poly.type
_entity_poly.pdbx_seq_one_letter_code
_entity_poly.pdbx_strand_id
1 'polypeptide(L)' 'MIQQSTLRDLQPLVAVTNLQNQNPDLKVQFLLSIIIPSRSPINASAIRNLLLSELQLLENQLNGSDIDRGRITVIMTSI' A
#
# COMPACT_ATOMS: atom_id res chain seq x y z
N MET A 1 10.72 -2.48 -2.94
CA MET A 1 9.34 -2.05 -3.24
C MET A 1 9.09 -0.57 -2.96
N ILE A 2 9.33 -0.02 -1.76
CA ILE A 2 9.30 1.45 -1.57
C ILE A 2 10.64 2.12 -1.92
N GLN A 3 11.73 1.37 -1.75
CA GLN A 3 13.10 1.75 -2.09
C GLN A 3 13.34 2.08 -3.58
N GLN A 4 12.39 2.01 -4.51
CA GLN A 4 12.60 2.43 -5.90
C GLN A 4 11.63 3.53 -6.35
N SER A 5 10.74 3.95 -5.45
CA SER A 5 9.73 4.97 -5.72
C SER A 5 10.17 6.36 -5.23
N THR A 6 9.40 7.39 -5.60
CA THR A 6 9.50 8.73 -5.00
C THR A 6 9.22 8.75 -3.49
N LEU A 7 8.75 7.63 -2.92
CA LEU A 7 8.56 7.45 -1.47
C LEU A 7 9.78 6.84 -0.78
N ARG A 8 10.88 6.60 -1.49
CA ARG A 8 12.14 6.07 -0.91
C ARG A 8 12.63 6.92 0.25
N ASP A 9 12.50 8.24 0.16
CA ASP A 9 12.99 9.18 1.17
C ASP A 9 12.06 9.28 2.40
N LEU A 10 10.93 8.56 2.35
CA LEU A 10 9.98 8.48 3.45
C LEU A 10 10.30 7.26 4.30
N GLN A 11 9.84 7.25 5.55
CA GLN A 11 9.94 6.09 6.43
C GLN A 11 8.61 5.32 6.41
N PRO A 12 8.44 4.34 5.51
CA PRO A 12 7.25 3.53 5.49
C PRO A 12 7.30 2.48 6.61
N LEU A 13 6.17 2.31 7.30
CA LEU A 13 5.91 1.18 8.17
C LEU A 13 4.81 0.32 7.54
N VAL A 14 5.11 -0.96 7.31
CA VAL A 14 4.14 -1.95 6.84
C VAL A 14 3.76 -2.85 8.01
N ALA A 15 2.46 -3.00 8.26
CA ALA A 15 1.92 -3.92 9.25
C ALA A 15 0.83 -4.79 8.62
N VAL A 16 0.87 -6.10 8.86
CA VAL A 16 -0.26 -6.98 8.55
C VAL A 16 -1.28 -6.81 9.67
N THR A 17 -2.48 -6.36 9.33
CA THR A 17 -3.51 -6.03 10.32
C THR A 17 -4.51 -7.15 10.49
N ASN A 18 -4.73 -7.96 9.45
CA ASN A 18 -5.71 -9.03 9.50
C ASN A 18 -5.36 -10.14 8.51
N LEU A 19 -5.51 -11.38 8.96
CA LEU A 19 -5.37 -12.57 8.14
C LEU A 19 -6.59 -13.45 8.38
N GLN A 20 -7.47 -13.56 7.39
CA GLN A 20 -8.71 -14.33 7.50
C GLN A 20 -8.79 -15.33 6.37
N ASN A 21 -9.07 -16.58 6.70
CA ASN A 21 -9.40 -17.59 5.70
C ASN A 21 -10.87 -17.40 5.30
N GLN A 22 -11.14 -17.03 4.04
CA GLN A 22 -12.51 -16.90 3.52
C GLN A 22 -12.72 -17.94 2.40
N ASN A 23 -13.16 -19.14 2.77
CA ASN A 23 -13.45 -20.26 1.85
C ASN A 23 -12.20 -20.67 1.02
N PRO A 24 -12.17 -20.89 -0.32
CA PRO A 24 -10.92 -21.31 -0.97
C PRO A 24 -9.84 -20.21 -0.98
N ASP A 25 -10.17 -18.98 -0.54
CA ASP A 25 -9.32 -17.81 -0.68
C ASP A 25 -8.84 -17.25 0.67
N LEU A 26 -7.56 -16.87 0.72
CA LEU A 26 -6.96 -16.21 1.87
C LEU A 26 -7.14 -14.69 1.73
N LYS A 27 -7.85 -14.07 2.67
CA LYS A 27 -7.97 -12.61 2.75
C LYS A 27 -6.88 -12.05 3.65
N VAL A 28 -5.95 -11.31 3.06
CA VAL A 28 -4.91 -10.55 3.78
C VAL A 28 -5.27 -9.08 3.77
N GLN A 29 -5.23 -8.42 4.93
CA GLN A 29 -5.29 -6.96 5.04
C GLN A 29 -3.97 -6.45 5.60
N PHE A 30 -3.43 -5.43 4.93
CA PHE A 30 -2.20 -4.75 5.35
C PHE A 30 -2.47 -3.26 5.49
N LEU A 31 -1.72 -2.64 6.39
CA LEU A 31 -1.67 -1.21 6.59
C LEU A 31 -0.25 -0.74 6.24
N LEU A 32 -0.17 0.23 5.35
CA LEU A 32 1.06 0.94 5.04
C LEU A 32 0.91 2.37 5.59
N SER A 33 1.70 2.69 6.60
CA SER A 33 1.80 4.04 7.17
C SER A 33 3.04 4.72 6.60
N ILE A 34 2.88 5.94 6.09
CA ILE A 34 3.99 6.70 5.49
C ILE A 34 4.03 8.06 6.14
N ILE A 35 5.17 8.41 6.73
CA ILE A 35 5.40 9.74 7.30
C ILE A 35 5.99 10.63 6.21
N ILE A 36 5.29 11.73 5.91
CA ILE A 36 5.71 12.74 4.95
C ILE A 36 5.96 14.08 5.64
N PRO A 37 6.97 14.86 5.22
CA PRO A 37 7.13 16.25 5.67
C PRO A 37 5.88 17.08 5.34
N SER A 38 5.47 17.95 6.26
CA SER A 38 4.23 18.75 6.17
C SER A 38 4.17 19.71 4.97
N ARG A 39 5.31 20.02 4.34
CA ARG A 39 5.40 20.87 3.14
C ARG A 39 5.59 20.08 1.84
N SER A 40 5.43 18.76 1.89
CA SER A 40 5.55 17.90 0.71
C SER A 40 4.36 18.11 -0.24
N PRO A 41 4.58 18.20 -1.56
CA PRO A 41 3.49 18.27 -2.55
C PRO A 41 2.75 16.92 -2.71
N ILE A 42 3.15 15.89 -1.96
CA ILE A 42 2.58 14.55 -2.02
C ILE A 42 1.19 14.54 -1.36
N ASN A 43 0.17 14.20 -2.14
CA ASN A 43 -1.21 14.06 -1.67
C ASN A 43 -1.69 12.59 -1.75
N ALA A 44 -2.86 12.30 -1.18
CA ALA A 44 -3.43 10.95 -1.13
C ALA A 44 -3.56 10.30 -2.52
N SER A 45 -3.94 11.08 -3.53
CA SER A 45 -4.11 10.60 -4.90
C SER A 45 -2.78 10.18 -5.53
N ALA A 46 -1.71 10.94 -5.30
CA ALA A 46 -0.36 10.58 -5.77
C ALA A 46 0.12 9.26 -5.15
N ILE A 47 -0.09 9.08 -3.85
CA ILE A 47 0.22 7.82 -3.15
C ILE A 47 -0.61 6.66 -3.71
N ARG A 48 -1.92 6.86 -3.88
CA ARG A 48 -2.81 5.82 -4.42
C ARG A 48 -2.38 5.38 -5.82
N ASN A 49 -2.07 6.33 -6.70
CA ASN A 49 -1.64 6.02 -8.07
C ASN A 49 -0.31 5.26 -8.10
N LEU A 50 0.63 5.61 -7.23
CA LEU A 50 1.88 4.87 -7.09
C LEU A 50 1.65 3.43 -6.58
N LEU A 51 0.79 3.25 -5.57
CA LEU A 51 0.46 1.90 -5.09
C LEU A 51 -0.19 1.06 -6.19
N LEU A 52 -1.05 1.68 -7.02
CA LEU A 52 -1.65 1.01 -8.17
C LEU A 52 -0.63 0.64 -9.25
N SER A 53 0.38 1.47 -9.51
CA SER A 53 1.41 1.16 -10.51
C SER A 53 2.32 0.01 -10.10
N GLU A 54 2.54 -0.15 -8.79
CA GLU A 54 3.37 -1.23 -8.23
C GLU A 54 2.58 -2.51 -7.92
N LEU A 55 1.24 -2.45 -8.00
CA LEU A 55 0.36 -3.51 -7.52
C LEU A 55 0.62 -4.84 -8.24
N GLN A 56 0.82 -4.80 -9.55
CA GLN A 56 1.04 -6.02 -10.33
C GLN A 56 2.34 -6.73 -9.94
N LEU A 57 3.36 -5.99 -9.53
CA LEU A 57 4.59 -6.57 -9.00
C LEU A 57 4.35 -7.21 -7.63
N LEU A 58 3.47 -6.64 -6.81
CA LEU A 58 3.06 -7.21 -5.52
C LEU A 58 2.27 -8.50 -5.70
N GLU A 59 1.29 -8.50 -6.60
CA GLU A 59 0.47 -9.67 -6.96
C GLU A 59 1.39 -10.84 -7.39
N ASN A 60 2.38 -10.56 -8.25
CA ASN A 60 3.37 -11.56 -8.68
C ASN A 60 4.23 -12.10 -7.52
N GLN A 61 4.61 -11.25 -6.57
CA GLN A 61 5.35 -11.66 -5.37
C GLN A 61 4.50 -12.46 -4.38
N LEU A 62 3.18 -12.25 -4.40
CA LEU A 62 2.19 -13.01 -3.64
C LEU A 62 1.69 -14.24 -4.41
N ASN A 63 2.58 -14.90 -5.16
CA ASN A 63 2.28 -16.11 -5.94
C ASN A 63 1.12 -15.94 -6.95
N GLY A 64 0.96 -14.74 -7.50
CA GLY A 64 -0.12 -14.44 -8.46
C GLY A 64 -1.49 -14.21 -7.81
N SER A 65 -1.53 -13.86 -6.52
CA SER A 65 -2.77 -13.45 -5.85
C SER A 65 -3.32 -12.17 -6.50
N ASP A 66 -4.64 -12.09 -6.68
CA ASP A 66 -5.31 -10.88 -7.17
C ASP A 66 -5.65 -9.95 -6.00
N ILE A 67 -5.28 -8.67 -6.12
CA ILE A 67 -5.62 -7.65 -5.13
C ILE A 67 -6.78 -6.80 -5.67
N ASP A 68 -7.87 -6.76 -4.91
CA ASP A 68 -9.01 -5.89 -5.22
C ASP A 68 -8.61 -4.41 -5.14
N ARG A 69 -8.35 -3.83 -6.32
CA ARG A 69 -8.00 -2.41 -6.53
C ARG A 69 -9.05 -1.45 -5.97
N GLY A 70 -10.32 -1.86 -5.92
CA GLY A 70 -11.43 -1.09 -5.37
C GLY A 70 -11.38 -0.94 -3.85
N ARG A 71 -10.64 -1.82 -3.17
CA ARG A 71 -10.48 -1.81 -1.69
C ARG A 71 -9.24 -1.08 -1.22
N ILE A 72 -8.43 -0.55 -2.14
CA ILE A 72 -7.25 0.26 -1.79
C ILE A 72 -7.70 1.67 -1.39
N THR A 73 -7.60 1.96 -0.11
CA THR A 73 -7.96 3.25 0.49
C THR A 73 -6.70 3.94 1.02
N VAL A 74 -6.55 5.22 0.72
CA VAL A 74 -5.46 6.07 1.22
C VAL A 74 -6.07 7.22 1.99
N ILE A 75 -5.65 7.40 3.24
CA ILE A 75 -6.14 8.44 4.13
C ILE A 75 -4.93 9.27 4.57
N MET A 76 -5.08 10.60 4.53
CA MET A 76 -4.06 11.53 5.03
C MET A 76 -4.47 11.97 6.43
N THR A 77 -3.60 11.74 7.40
CA THR A 77 -3.82 12.13 8.78
C THR A 77 -2.67 13.01 9.22
N SER A 78 -2.98 14.17 9.80
CA SER A 78 -2.00 15.01 10.48
C SER A 78 -1.74 14.41 11.87
N ILE A 79 -0.47 14.17 12.18
CA ILE A 79 0.00 13.68 13.49
C ILE A 79 0.48 14.87 14.33
#